data_AF-A0A643JZ46-F1
#
_entry.id   AF-A0A643JZ46-F1
#
_cell.length_a   1.000
_cell.length_b   1.000
_cell.length_c   1.000
_cell.angle_alpha   90.00
_cell.angle_beta   90.00
_cell.angle_gamma   90.00
#
_symmetry.space_group_name_H-M   'P 1'
#
loop_
_entity.id
_entity.type
_entity.pdbx_description
1 polymer ?
#
loop_
_entity_poly.entity_id
_entity_poly.type
_entity_poly.pdbx_seq_one_letter_code
_entity_poly.pdbx_strand_id
1 'polypeptide(L)'
;MGDNRDPASETGRFTSAVLRVAVAPETFATFLVLALAWVAGFVGVLPKEVWVVDFPALAGALFFDTLAFNEFGIRENAVFYPALVVFGYLEAMVVVAGVQYLRRRLGRVNLAG
;
A
#
# COMPACT_ATOMS: atom_id res chain seq x y z
N MET A 1 19.45 27.63 21.08
CA MET A 1 19.77 26.20 21.27
C MET A 1 19.14 25.45 20.10
N GLY A 2 19.90 25.21 19.03
CA GLY A 2 19.37 24.56 17.81
C GLY A 2 19.26 23.06 18.03
N ASP A 3 18.10 22.49 17.72
CA ASP A 3 17.83 21.05 17.71
C ASP A 3 18.70 20.39 16.61
N ASN A 4 19.93 20.02 16.97
CA ASN A 4 20.91 19.42 16.06
C ASN A 4 20.60 17.92 15.89
N ARG A 5 19.46 17.61 15.26
CA ARG A 5 19.14 16.23 14.89
C ARG A 5 19.99 15.83 13.70
N ASP A 6 20.77 14.78 13.90
CA ASP A 6 21.57 14.20 12.85
C ASP A 6 20.63 13.58 11.79
N PRO A 7 20.61 14.05 10.52
CA PRO A 7 19.70 13.55 9.49
C PRO A 7 19.84 12.03 9.23
N ALA A 8 21.02 11.47 9.49
CA ALA A 8 21.25 10.03 9.43
C ALA A 8 20.40 9.26 10.48
N SER A 9 20.19 9.83 11.67
CA SER A 9 19.41 9.21 12.74
C SER A 9 17.90 9.26 12.50
N GLU A 10 17.40 10.31 11.84
CA GLU A 10 16.00 10.39 11.41
C GLU A 10 15.70 9.38 10.31
N THR A 11 16.61 9.26 9.34
CA THR A 11 16.51 8.26 8.26
C THR A 11 16.48 6.84 8.81
N GLY A 12 17.40 6.49 9.73
CA GLY A 12 17.42 5.16 10.35
C GLY A 12 16.15 4.81 11.14
N ARG A 13 15.56 5.78 11.84
CA ARG A 13 14.28 5.59 12.55
C ARG A 13 13.11 5.44 11.59
N PHE A 14 13.09 6.21 10.50
CA PHE A 14 12.07 6.10 9.48
C PHE A 14 12.12 4.72 8.80
N THR A 15 13.30 4.28 8.36
CA THR A 15 13.50 2.99 7.71
C THR A 15 13.07 1.83 8.61
N SER A 16 13.45 1.85 9.89
CA SER A 16 13.03 0.81 10.83
C SER A 16 11.52 0.81 11.09
N ALA A 17 10.87 1.98 11.12
CA ALA A 17 9.42 2.07 11.23
C ALA A 17 8.71 1.52 9.98
N VAL A 18 9.18 1.85 8.78
CA VAL A 18 8.64 1.32 7.52
C VAL A 18 8.82 -0.19 7.45
N LEU A 19 10.03 -0.70 7.75
CA LEU A 19 10.29 -2.14 7.78
C LEU A 19 9.39 -2.86 8.75
N ARG A 20 9.18 -2.29 9.95
CA ARG A 20 8.28 -2.86 10.95
C ARG A 20 6.85 -2.98 10.44
N VAL A 21 6.34 -1.99 9.71
CA VAL A 21 5.01 -2.07 9.07
C VAL A 21 5.03 -3.08 7.92
N ALA A 22 6.08 -3.07 7.10
CA ALA A 22 6.22 -3.94 5.95
C ALA A 22 6.18 -5.43 6.34
N VAL A 23 6.73 -5.81 7.49
CA VAL A 23 6.74 -7.21 7.96
C VAL A 23 5.64 -7.54 8.96
N ALA A 24 4.75 -6.59 9.26
CA ALA A 24 3.67 -6.79 10.21
C ALA A 24 2.66 -7.83 9.68
N PRO A 25 2.21 -8.81 10.50
CA PRO A 25 1.18 -9.77 10.08
C PRO A 25 -0.10 -9.11 9.59
N GLU A 26 -0.45 -7.94 10.14
CA GLU A 26 -1.59 -7.14 9.73
C GLU A 26 -1.47 -6.65 8.29
N THR A 27 -0.25 -6.34 7.83
CA THR A 27 0.01 -5.93 6.44
C THR A 27 -0.22 -7.10 5.51
N PHE A 28 0.30 -8.29 5.84
CA PHE A 28 0.04 -9.50 5.06
C PHE A 28 -1.45 -9.87 5.02
N ALA A 29 -2.14 -9.80 6.16
CA ALA A 29 -3.57 -10.09 6.22
C ALA A 29 -4.38 -9.08 5.39
N THR A 30 -4.05 -7.78 5.50
CA THR A 30 -4.71 -6.73 4.71
C THR A 30 -4.45 -6.94 3.22
N PHE A 31 -3.21 -7.23 2.83
CA PHE A 31 -2.87 -7.55 1.44
C PHE A 31 -3.64 -8.78 0.94
N LEU A 32 -3.75 -9.84 1.74
CA LEU A 32 -4.50 -11.03 1.39
C LEU A 32 -5.99 -10.72 1.18
N VAL A 33 -6.59 -9.91 2.06
CA VAL A 33 -7.99 -9.48 1.91
C VAL A 33 -8.18 -8.66 0.64
N LEU A 34 -7.28 -7.71 0.36
CA LEU A 34 -7.30 -6.91 -0.86
C LEU A 34 -7.15 -7.79 -2.11
N ALA A 35 -6.24 -8.77 -2.07
CA ALA A 35 -6.04 -9.71 -3.16
C ALA A 35 -7.27 -10.62 -3.38
N LEU A 36 -7.89 -11.14 -2.32
CA LEU A 36 -9.11 -11.93 -2.41
C LEU A 36 -10.30 -11.11 -2.90
N ALA A 37 -10.42 -9.88 -2.39
CA ALA A 37 -11.40 -8.92 -2.87
C ALA A 37 -11.21 -8.74 -4.37
N TRP A 38 -9.96 -8.51 -4.83
CA TRP A 38 -9.57 -8.36 -6.23
C TRP A 38 -9.87 -9.60 -7.10
N VAL A 39 -9.63 -10.80 -6.60
CA VAL A 39 -9.99 -12.02 -7.34
C VAL A 39 -11.52 -12.15 -7.46
N ALA A 40 -12.25 -11.85 -6.39
CA ALA A 40 -13.70 -12.08 -6.33
C ALA A 40 -14.48 -11.29 -7.38
N GLY A 41 -14.22 -10.00 -7.57
CA GLY A 41 -14.86 -9.27 -8.67
C GLY A 41 -14.14 -9.34 -10.01
N PHE A 42 -12.87 -9.76 -10.09
CA PHE A 42 -12.33 -10.22 -11.37
C PHE A 42 -13.16 -11.39 -11.93
N VAL A 43 -13.60 -12.31 -11.07
CA VAL A 43 -14.51 -13.41 -11.46
C VAL A 43 -16.00 -13.04 -11.42
N GLY A 44 -16.33 -11.76 -11.24
CA GLY A 44 -17.69 -11.24 -11.36
C GLY A 44 -18.60 -11.40 -10.13
N VAL A 45 -18.06 -11.74 -8.96
CA VAL A 45 -18.84 -11.87 -7.71
C VAL A 45 -19.21 -10.50 -7.12
N LEU A 46 -18.37 -9.49 -7.31
CA LEU A 46 -18.58 -8.13 -6.82
C LEU A 46 -18.95 -7.17 -7.96
N PRO A 47 -19.80 -6.15 -7.73
CA PRO A 47 -20.17 -5.17 -8.75
C PRO A 47 -18.92 -4.41 -9.21
N LYS A 48 -18.71 -4.32 -10.52
CA LYS A 48 -17.56 -3.69 -11.20
C LYS A 48 -17.36 -2.21 -10.86
N GLU A 49 -18.41 -1.52 -10.41
CA GLU A 49 -18.35 -0.11 -10.02
C GLU A 49 -17.50 0.12 -8.75
N VAL A 50 -17.38 -0.89 -7.89
CA VAL A 50 -16.57 -0.86 -6.66
C VAL A 50 -15.06 -0.91 -6.95
N TRP A 51 -14.65 -1.20 -8.18
CA TRP A 51 -13.29 -1.65 -8.50
C TRP A 51 -12.36 -0.57 -9.01
N VAL A 52 -12.90 0.29 -9.86
CA VAL A 52 -12.09 1.27 -10.60
C VAL A 52 -11.80 2.50 -9.74
N VAL A 53 -12.67 2.79 -8.77
CA VAL A 53 -12.55 3.97 -7.91
C VAL A 53 -11.79 3.67 -6.62
N ASP A 54 -11.93 2.46 -6.07
CA ASP A 54 -11.44 2.14 -4.72
C ASP A 54 -10.10 1.38 -4.67
N PHE A 55 -9.43 1.17 -5.81
CA PHE A 55 -8.19 0.37 -5.84
C PHE A 55 -7.02 1.10 -6.54
N PRO A 56 -6.37 2.05 -5.83
CA PRO A 56 -5.18 2.76 -6.31
C PRO A 56 -4.10 1.84 -6.88
N ALA A 57 -3.95 0.62 -6.35
CA ALA A 57 -3.00 -0.35 -6.87
C ALA A 57 -3.26 -0.77 -8.33
N LEU A 58 -4.53 -0.85 -8.77
CA LEU A 58 -4.85 -1.15 -10.16
C LEU A 58 -4.45 0.00 -11.09
N ALA A 59 -4.69 1.24 -10.68
CA ALA A 59 -4.29 2.41 -11.45
C ALA A 59 -2.76 2.47 -11.61
N GLY A 60 -2.01 2.22 -10.53
CA GLY A 60 -0.55 2.12 -10.57
C GLY A 60 -0.07 1.01 -11.50
N ALA A 61 -0.62 -0.19 -11.36
CA ALA A 61 -0.24 -1.33 -12.21
C ALA A 61 -0.52 -1.09 -13.70
N LEU A 62 -1.70 -0.54 -14.04
CA LEU A 62 -2.05 -0.19 -15.42
C LEU A 62 -1.13 0.89 -15.98
N PHE A 63 -0.80 1.91 -15.20
CA PHE A 63 0.08 2.99 -15.63
C PHE A 63 1.46 2.44 -16.00
N PHE A 64 2.06 1.62 -15.13
CA PHE A 64 3.38 1.05 -15.38
C PHE A 64 3.38 0.04 -16.53
N ASP A 65 2.33 -0.76 -16.69
CA ASP A 65 2.21 -1.68 -17.83
C ASP A 65 2.06 -0.91 -19.15
N THR A 66 1.30 0.20 -19.13
CA THR A 66 1.16 1.10 -20.29
C THR A 66 2.48 1.76 -20.65
N LEU A 67 3.24 2.24 -19.66
CA LEU A 67 4.59 2.76 -19.90
C LEU A 67 5.54 1.68 -20.44
N ALA A 68 5.50 0.47 -19.87
CA ALA A 68 6.31 -0.65 -20.33
C ALA A 68 6.03 -1.00 -21.79
N PHE A 69 4.75 -1.01 -22.17
CA PHE A 69 4.33 -1.23 -23.54
C PHE A 69 4.77 -0.08 -24.47
N ASN A 70 4.55 1.17 -24.06
CA ASN A 70 4.78 2.34 -24.91
C ASN A 70 6.27 2.71 -25.07
N GLU A 71 7.06 2.62 -24.00
CA GLU A 71 8.45 3.07 -23.96
C GLU A 71 9.43 1.94 -24.31
N PHE A 72 9.10 0.71 -23.95
CA PHE A 72 10.02 -0.43 -24.08
C PHE A 72 9.50 -1.53 -25.01
N GLY A 73 8.27 -1.41 -25.53
CA GLY A 73 7.67 -2.39 -26.44
C GLY A 73 7.40 -3.75 -25.80
N ILE A 74 7.38 -3.82 -24.46
CA ILE A 74 7.13 -5.05 -23.71
C ILE A 74 5.65 -5.42 -23.88
N ARG A 75 5.38 -6.60 -24.44
CA ARG A 75 4.02 -7.10 -24.72
C ARG A 75 3.56 -8.07 -23.62
N GLU A 76 2.26 -8.39 -23.62
CA GLU A 76 1.63 -9.46 -22.83
C GLU A 76 1.49 -9.23 -21.31
N ASN A 77 1.00 -8.05 -20.87
CA ASN A 77 0.70 -7.75 -19.46
C ASN A 77 1.83 -8.16 -18.49
N ALA A 78 3.07 -8.23 -18.98
CA ALA A 78 4.18 -8.86 -18.30
C ALA A 78 4.60 -8.02 -17.07
N VAL A 79 4.26 -6.73 -17.07
CA VAL A 79 4.53 -5.80 -15.99
C VAL A 79 3.30 -5.58 -15.10
N PHE A 80 2.10 -5.70 -15.66
CA PHE A 80 0.84 -5.49 -14.95
C PHE A 80 0.72 -6.33 -13.67
N TYR A 81 0.80 -7.66 -13.75
CA TYR A 81 0.58 -8.52 -12.57
C TYR A 81 1.67 -8.35 -11.49
N PRO A 82 2.97 -8.29 -11.84
CA PRO A 82 4.00 -7.96 -10.85
C PRO A 82 3.79 -6.57 -10.22
N ALA A 83 3.47 -5.56 -11.01
CA ALA A 83 3.22 -4.21 -10.50
C ALA A 83 1.99 -4.20 -9.57
N LEU A 84 0.93 -4.92 -9.92
CA LEU A 84 -0.28 -5.04 -9.10
C LEU A 84 0.03 -5.64 -7.72
N VAL A 85 0.88 -6.67 -7.67
CA VAL A 85 1.31 -7.26 -6.39
C VAL A 85 2.06 -6.24 -5.55
N VAL A 86 3.01 -5.51 -6.15
CA VAL A 86 3.82 -4.50 -5.44
C VAL A 86 2.93 -3.37 -4.92
N PHE A 87 2.12 -2.78 -5.79
CA PHE A 87 1.25 -1.67 -5.41
C PHE A 87 0.18 -2.09 -4.42
N GLY A 88 -0.39 -3.29 -4.55
CA GLY A 88 -1.35 -3.83 -3.58
C GLY A 88 -0.72 -4.01 -2.20
N TYR A 89 0.54 -4.43 -2.12
CA TYR A 89 1.25 -4.55 -0.86
C TYR A 89 1.55 -3.17 -0.23
N LEU A 90 1.97 -2.21 -1.04
CA LEU A 90 2.17 -0.83 -0.59
C LEU A 90 0.86 -0.21 -0.09
N GLU A 91 -0.25 -0.46 -0.77
CA GLU A 91 -1.58 -0.03 -0.34
C GLU A 91 -1.94 -0.62 1.04
N ALA A 92 -1.71 -1.92 1.24
CA ALA A 92 -1.89 -2.56 2.54
C ALA A 92 -1.03 -1.91 3.64
N MET A 93 0.24 -1.59 3.35
CA MET A 93 1.11 -0.89 4.30
C MET A 93 0.55 0.49 4.68
N VAL A 94 0.02 1.24 3.72
CA VAL A 94 -0.57 2.57 3.95
C VAL A 94 -1.82 2.45 4.83
N VAL A 95 -2.70 1.48 4.56
CA VAL A 95 -3.90 1.22 5.37
C VAL A 95 -3.51 0.89 6.82
N VAL A 96 -2.59 -0.05 7.01
CA VAL A 96 -2.12 -0.46 8.35
C VAL A 96 -1.47 0.71 9.09
N ALA A 97 -0.61 1.47 8.42
CA ALA A 97 0.03 2.65 9.00
C ALA A 97 -1.01 3.71 9.41
N GLY A 98 -2.00 3.97 8.55
CA GLY A 98 -3.10 4.90 8.83
C GLY A 98 -3.95 4.48 10.03
N VAL A 99 -4.33 3.20 10.10
CA VAL A 99 -5.08 2.65 11.24
C VAL A 99 -4.27 2.75 12.54
N GLN A 100 -2.99 2.37 12.51
CA GLN A 100 -2.12 2.50 13.69
C GLN A 100 -1.97 3.96 14.13
N TYR A 101 -1.83 4.88 13.18
CA TYR A 101 -1.75 6.31 13.46
C TYR A 101 -3.04 6.83 14.13
N LEU A 102 -4.19 6.46 13.58
CA LEU A 102 -5.49 6.86 14.14
C LEU A 102 -5.70 6.29 15.54
N ARG A 103 -5.39 5.00 15.76
CA ARG A 103 -5.47 4.37 17.10
C ARG A 103 -4.58 5.09 18.13
N ARG A 104 -3.36 5.47 17.75
CA ARG A 104 -2.45 6.23 18.62
C ARG A 104 -3.00 7.63 18.95
N ARG A 105 -3.62 8.30 17.98
CA ARG A 105 -4.26 9.62 18.20
C ARG A 105 -5.45 9.51 19.15
N LEU A 106 -6.36 8.57 18.91
CA LEU A 106 -7.54 8.36 19.75
C LEU A 106 -7.18 7.91 21.17
N GLY A 107 -6.20 7.01 21.31
CA GLY A 107 -5.70 6.57 22.63
C GLY A 107 -5.07 7.69 23.46
N ARG A 108 -4.45 8.71 22.83
CA ARG A 108 -3.95 9.91 23.53
C ARG A 108 -5.06 10.85 23.96
N VAL A 109 -6.15 10.97 23.19
CA VAL A 109 -7.31 11.80 23.55
C VAL A 109 -7.98 11.25 24.82
N ASN A 110 -8.06 9.92 24.96
CA ASN A 110 -8.69 9.26 26.11
C ASN A 110 -7.89 9.34 27.43
N LEU A 111 -6.64 9.81 27.41
CA LEU A 111 -5.78 9.96 28.60
C LEU A 111 -5.65 11.42 29.06
N ALA A 112 -6.25 12.36 28.33
CA ALA A 112 -6.18 13.80 28.58
C ALA A 112 -7.54 14.43 28.94
N GLY A 113 -8.59 13.61 29.08
CA GLY A 113 -9.91 13.99 29.60
C GLY A 113 -10.21 13.21 30.86
#